data_AF-A0A1H1BDD8-F1
#
_entry.id   AF-A0A1H1BDD8-F1
#
_cell.length_a   1.000
_cell.length_b   1.000
_cell.length_c   1.000
_cell.angle_alpha   90.00
_cell.angle_beta   90.00
_cell.angle_gamma   90.00
#
_symmetry.space_group_name_H-M   'P 1'
#
loop_
_entity.id
_entity.type
_entity.pdbx_description
1 polymer ?
#
loop_
_entity_poly.entity_id
_entity_poly.type
_entity_poly.pdbx_seq_one_letter_code
_entity_poly.pdbx_strand_id
1 'polypeptide(L)'
;MKKLIAVASFTAVLLASCTPKASTATSPVASASTAEQIAQGKTIFENSCGRCHKLPDPTSHNPVQWVGIMNSMAPKAKLSDEQHQWVYDYIVSVKK
;
A
#
# COMPACT_ATOMS: atom_id res chain seq x y z
N MET A 1 -32.19 53.60 -26.74
CA MET A 1 -32.57 53.03 -25.42
C MET A 1 -31.89 51.68 -25.19
N LYS A 2 -30.85 51.61 -24.36
CA LYS A 2 -30.65 50.53 -23.38
C LYS A 2 -29.53 50.97 -22.45
N LYS A 3 -29.88 51.17 -21.18
CA LYS A 3 -29.01 51.80 -20.18
C LYS A 3 -28.06 50.77 -19.58
N LEU A 4 -26.82 51.20 -19.41
CA LEU A 4 -25.81 50.61 -18.53
C LEU A 4 -26.30 50.73 -17.08
N ILE A 5 -26.25 49.62 -16.33
CA ILE A 5 -26.26 49.63 -14.86
C ILE A 5 -25.24 48.57 -14.41
N ALA A 6 -24.15 49.07 -13.84
CA ALA A 6 -23.24 48.35 -12.97
C ALA A 6 -23.92 48.03 -11.63
N VAL A 7 -23.55 46.93 -10.99
CA VAL A 7 -23.58 46.62 -9.54
C VAL A 7 -23.24 45.12 -9.46
N ALA A 8 -21.98 44.77 -9.18
CA ALA A 8 -21.50 44.44 -7.84
C ALA A 8 -22.33 43.34 -7.16
N SER A 9 -21.78 42.13 -7.10
CA SER A 9 -21.90 41.26 -5.92
C SER A 9 -20.96 40.08 -6.03
N PHE A 10 -19.93 40.14 -5.19
CA PHE A 10 -19.26 39.00 -4.58
C PHE A 10 -20.23 37.83 -4.36
N THR A 11 -19.94 36.67 -4.94
CA THR A 11 -20.42 35.41 -4.38
C THR A 11 -19.30 34.40 -4.50
N ALA A 12 -18.49 34.38 -3.44
CA ALA A 12 -17.56 33.30 -3.16
C ALA A 12 -18.38 32.01 -3.04
N VAL A 13 -18.35 31.18 -4.08
CA VAL A 13 -18.79 29.79 -3.96
C VAL A 13 -17.68 29.05 -3.24
N LEU A 14 -17.94 28.82 -1.96
CA LEU A 14 -17.11 28.07 -1.03
C LEU A 14 -16.81 26.68 -1.60
N LEU A 15 -15.52 26.36 -1.55
CA LEU A 15 -14.90 25.09 -1.84
C LEU A 15 -15.50 23.99 -0.95
N ALA A 16 -16.36 23.14 -1.50
CA ALA A 16 -16.67 21.83 -0.93
C ALA A 16 -15.76 20.78 -1.57
N SER A 17 -14.45 20.92 -1.36
CA SER A 17 -13.49 19.88 -1.69
C SER A 17 -13.56 18.80 -0.60
N CYS A 18 -14.30 17.73 -0.88
CA CYS A 18 -14.25 16.47 -0.14
C CYS A 18 -12.81 15.92 -0.19
N THR A 19 -11.98 16.41 0.71
CA THR A 19 -10.62 15.93 0.91
C THR A 19 -10.71 14.98 2.09
N PRO A 20 -10.52 13.66 1.92
CA PRO A 20 -10.38 12.79 3.07
C PRO A 20 -9.10 13.23 3.80
N LYS A 21 -9.29 13.96 4.91
CA LYS A 21 -8.26 14.19 5.90
C LYS A 21 -8.00 12.87 6.62
N ALA A 22 -7.21 12.00 6.00
CA ALA A 22 -6.47 11.00 6.74
C ALA A 22 -5.23 11.68 7.36
N SER A 23 -5.43 12.34 8.51
CA SER A 23 -4.45 12.24 9.60
C SER A 23 -4.40 10.75 9.97
N THR A 24 -3.27 10.09 10.20
CA THR A 24 -2.15 10.50 11.04
C THR A 24 -1.05 9.49 10.75
N ALA A 25 0.20 9.92 10.54
CA ALA A 25 1.36 9.07 10.70
C ALA A 25 1.48 8.77 12.22
N THR A 26 0.72 7.78 12.67
CA THR A 26 1.03 7.02 13.88
C THR A 26 2.12 6.04 13.46
N SER A 27 3.30 6.16 14.05
CA SER A 27 4.33 5.13 13.94
C SER A 27 3.70 3.77 14.29
N PRO A 28 3.65 2.80 13.37
CA PRO A 28 3.12 1.49 13.74
C PRO A 28 4.20 0.78 14.55
N VAL A 29 4.00 0.71 15.86
CA VAL A 29 4.47 -0.43 16.63
C VAL A 29 3.75 -1.65 16.06
N ALA A 30 4.44 -2.43 15.23
CA ALA A 30 4.18 -3.85 14.90
C ALA A 30 2.70 -4.32 14.92
N SER A 31 1.78 -3.57 14.33
CA SER A 31 0.44 -4.06 14.06
C SER A 31 0.48 -4.93 12.81
N ALA A 32 -0.02 -6.15 12.92
CA ALA A 32 -0.18 -7.05 11.76
C ALA A 32 -0.90 -6.34 10.60
N SER A 33 -0.53 -6.67 9.36
CA SER A 33 -1.14 -6.09 8.17
C SER A 33 -2.66 -6.27 8.15
N THR A 34 -3.38 -5.27 7.65
CA THR A 34 -4.84 -5.40 7.38
C THR A 34 -5.10 -6.40 6.25
N ALA A 35 -6.36 -6.82 6.07
CA ALA A 35 -6.74 -7.71 4.98
C ALA A 35 -6.40 -7.11 3.59
N GLU A 36 -6.60 -5.80 3.42
CA GLU A 36 -6.27 -5.07 2.19
C GLU A 36 -4.75 -5.05 1.95
N GLN A 37 -3.97 -4.83 3.00
CA GLN A 37 -2.51 -4.86 2.93
C GLN A 37 -1.99 -6.25 2.58
N ILE A 38 -2.57 -7.31 3.16
CA ILE A 38 -2.26 -8.71 2.79
C ILE A 38 -2.60 -8.98 1.32
N ALA A 39 -3.74 -8.49 0.83
CA ALA A 39 -4.10 -8.61 -0.59
C ALA A 39 -3.13 -7.86 -1.52
N GLN A 40 -2.62 -6.70 -1.09
CA GLN A 40 -1.54 -5.99 -1.79
C GLN A 40 -0.24 -6.78 -1.74
N GLY A 41 0.11 -7.38 -0.59
CA GLY A 41 1.25 -8.29 -0.42
C GLY A 41 1.21 -9.46 -1.40
N LYS A 42 0.04 -10.10 -1.57
CA LYS A 42 -0.18 -11.13 -2.59
C LYS A 42 0.12 -10.62 -3.99
N THR A 43 -0.45 -9.47 -4.34
CA THR A 43 -0.27 -8.86 -5.67
C THR A 43 1.19 -8.55 -5.93
N ILE A 44 1.91 -8.02 -4.95
CA ILE A 44 3.34 -7.73 -5.06
C ILE A 44 4.13 -9.03 -5.22
N PHE A 45 3.83 -10.05 -4.42
CA PHE A 45 4.48 -11.35 -4.49
C PHE A 45 4.38 -11.98 -5.89
N GLU A 46 3.17 -12.08 -6.43
CA GLU A 46 2.92 -12.70 -7.74
C GLU A 46 3.57 -11.92 -8.89
N ASN A 47 3.61 -10.59 -8.80
CA ASN A 47 4.14 -9.74 -9.88
C ASN A 47 5.64 -9.45 -9.78
N SER A 48 6.22 -9.49 -8.58
CA SER A 48 7.62 -9.07 -8.35
C SER A 48 8.56 -10.25 -8.12
N CYS A 49 8.15 -11.25 -7.33
CA CYS A 49 9.05 -12.31 -6.89
C CYS A 49 9.37 -13.33 -7.99
N GLY A 50 8.54 -13.42 -9.04
CA GLY A 50 8.76 -14.28 -10.21
C GLY A 50 9.60 -13.64 -11.33
N ARG A 51 10.03 -12.38 -11.18
CA ARG A 51 10.69 -11.63 -12.27
C ARG A 51 12.15 -12.01 -12.51
N CYS A 52 12.86 -12.42 -11.47
CA CYS A 52 14.30 -12.70 -11.53
C CYS A 52 14.61 -14.21 -11.43
N HIS A 53 13.71 -15.00 -10.87
CA HIS A 53 13.79 -16.44 -10.73
C HIS A 53 12.38 -17.02 -10.64
N LYS A 54 12.25 -18.35 -10.57
CA LYS A 54 10.95 -19.01 -10.40
C LYS A 54 10.23 -18.45 -9.16
N LEU A 55 8.93 -18.19 -9.30
CA LEU A 55 8.09 -17.77 -8.18
C LEU A 55 8.07 -18.90 -7.13
N PRO A 56 8.50 -18.64 -5.88
CA PRO A 56 8.53 -19.67 -4.86
C PRO A 56 7.11 -20.02 -4.40
N ASP A 57 6.92 -21.24 -3.89
CA ASP A 57 5.68 -21.64 -3.22
C ASP A 57 5.68 -21.05 -1.80
N PRO A 58 4.70 -20.20 -1.40
CA PRO A 58 4.62 -19.66 -0.05
C PRO A 58 4.68 -20.71 1.07
N THR A 59 4.25 -21.94 0.78
CA THR A 59 4.20 -23.05 1.76
C THR A 59 5.46 -23.92 1.80
N SER A 60 6.49 -23.61 0.99
CA SER A 60 7.73 -24.40 0.93
C SER A 60 8.69 -24.14 2.08
N HIS A 61 8.49 -23.08 2.87
CA HIS A 61 9.31 -22.71 4.01
C HIS A 61 8.45 -22.36 5.22
N ASN A 62 9.02 -22.48 6.42
CA ASN A 62 8.37 -22.02 7.64
C ASN A 62 8.53 -20.49 7.82
N PRO A 63 7.73 -19.84 8.69
CA PRO A 63 7.79 -18.39 8.88
C PRO A 63 9.18 -17.86 9.25
N VAL A 64 9.93 -18.58 10.09
CA VAL A 64 11.29 -18.16 10.50
C VAL A 64 12.27 -18.18 9.34
N GLN A 65 12.17 -19.19 8.46
CA GLN A 65 12.98 -19.27 7.24
C GLN A 65 12.64 -18.13 6.27
N TRP A 66 11.36 -17.78 6.16
CA TRP A 66 10.90 -16.69 5.31
C TRP A 66 11.46 -15.32 5.71
N VAL A 67 11.73 -15.07 6.99
CA VAL A 67 12.40 -13.83 7.44
C VAL A 67 13.74 -13.65 6.73
N GLY A 68 14.59 -14.68 6.73
CA GLY A 68 15.90 -14.61 6.07
C GLY A 68 15.79 -14.46 4.55
N ILE A 69 14.84 -15.16 3.93
CA ILE A 69 14.59 -15.08 2.49
C ILE A 69 14.14 -13.67 2.11
N MET A 70 13.15 -13.12 2.80
CA MET A 70 12.61 -11.79 2.53
C MET A 70 13.65 -10.69 2.78
N ASN A 71 14.47 -10.80 3.82
CA ASN A 71 15.60 -9.88 4.04
C ASN A 71 16.61 -9.88 2.88
N SER A 72 16.82 -11.02 2.21
CA SER A 72 17.71 -11.09 1.04
C SER A 72 17.04 -10.59 -0.24
N MET A 73 15.74 -10.85 -0.41
CA MET A 73 15.04 -10.63 -1.68
C MET A 73 14.33 -9.29 -1.76
N ALA A 74 13.80 -8.74 -0.67
CA ALA A 74 13.10 -7.46 -0.69
C ALA A 74 13.95 -6.31 -1.25
N PRO A 75 15.24 -6.15 -0.89
CA PRO A 75 16.11 -5.13 -1.49
C PRO A 75 16.38 -5.38 -2.99
N LYS A 76 16.56 -6.64 -3.38
CA LYS A 76 16.81 -7.03 -4.78
C LYS A 76 15.57 -6.80 -5.67
N ALA A 77 14.39 -7.04 -5.11
CA ALA A 77 13.11 -6.77 -5.74
C ALA A 77 12.69 -5.29 -5.64
N LYS A 78 13.49 -4.45 -4.96
CA LYS A 78 13.23 -3.01 -4.74
C LYS A 78 11.91 -2.74 -4.01
N LEU A 79 11.56 -3.59 -3.04
CA LEU A 79 10.39 -3.37 -2.18
C LEU A 79 10.68 -2.27 -1.16
N SER A 80 9.68 -1.45 -0.86
CA SER A 80 9.71 -0.61 0.35
C SER A 80 9.56 -1.47 1.61
N ASP A 81 9.84 -0.89 2.79
CA ASP A 81 9.68 -1.58 4.08
C ASP A 81 8.24 -2.04 4.31
N GLU A 82 7.27 -1.21 3.93
CA GLU A 82 5.84 -1.53 4.00
C GLU A 82 5.49 -2.71 3.08
N GLN A 83 5.95 -2.67 1.83
CA GLN A 83 5.73 -3.75 0.86
C GLN A 83 6.40 -5.05 1.31
N HIS A 84 7.60 -4.97 1.88
CA HIS A 84 8.28 -6.12 2.48
C HIS A 84 7.40 -6.75 3.56
N GLN A 85 6.90 -5.96 4.52
CA GLN A 85 6.03 -6.47 5.58
C GLN A 85 4.75 -7.11 5.02
N TRP A 86 4.08 -6.45 4.08
CA TRP A 86 2.83 -6.96 3.50
C TRP A 86 3.04 -8.27 2.73
N VAL A 87 4.14 -8.39 1.99
CA VAL A 87 4.50 -9.62 1.28
C VAL A 87 4.82 -10.73 2.28
N TYR A 88 5.59 -10.44 3.33
CA TYR A 88 5.89 -11.42 4.38
C TYR A 88 4.61 -11.92 5.06
N ASP A 89 3.72 -11.00 5.48
CA ASP A 89 2.46 -11.33 6.13
C ASP A 89 1.54 -12.16 5.21
N TYR A 90 1.51 -11.82 3.91
CA TYR A 90 0.83 -12.66 2.93
C TYR A 90 1.40 -14.08 2.91
N ILE A 91 2.72 -14.22 2.72
CA ILE A 91 3.37 -15.52 2.58
C ILE A 91 3.07 -16.42 3.80
N VAL A 92 3.19 -15.89 5.02
CA VAL A 92 2.99 -16.69 6.24
C VAL A 92 1.52 -16.91 6.59
N SER A 93 0.59 -16.18 5.96
CA SER A 93 -0.85 -16.42 6.09
C SER A 93 -1.36 -17.61 5.25
N VAL A 94 -0.62 -17.99 4.20
CA VAL A 94 -1.00 -19.11 3.32
C VAL A 94 -0.85 -20.43 4.07
N LYS A 95 -1.92 -21.22 4.10
CA LYS A 95 -1.93 -22.58 4.65
C LYS A 95 -1.87 -23.61 3.52
N LYS A 96 -1.28 -24.78 3.81
CA LYS A 96 -1.32 -25.95 2.93
C LYS A 96 -2.73 -26.53 2.82
#